data_AF-A0A8T0PZ77-F1
#
_entry.id   AF-A0A8T0PZ77-F1
#
_cell.length_a   1.000
_cell.length_b   1.000
_cell.length_c   1.000
_cell.angle_alpha   90.00
_cell.angle_beta   90.00
_cell.angle_gamma   90.00
#
_symmetry.space_group_name_H-M   'P 1'
#
loop_
_entity.id
_entity.type
_entity.pdbx_description
1 polymer ?
#
loop_
_entity_poly.entity_id
_entity_poly.type
_entity_poly.pdbx_seq_one_letter_code
_entity_poly.pdbx_strand_id
1 'polypeptide(L)'
;MQPYVTLFHWDTPQALEDKYEGFLSPNITNDYKDYAEVCFKEFGDRVKRWITFNEPWTFSSSGYAVGFAAPGRCSPWDFGRCSAGDSGREPYIVAHHQLLAHAETVRLYREKYQRVQGGTIGITQISHWFLPYNRSITNDAAARRAIDFMFGWFMDPLIKGNYPASMRGLVGNRLPKITEEQSKLIKGSFDFIGLNYYTTNYASPLPPSNGLNKTYSTDSHANLTGVRNGVPIGPQGGSSWLYIYPQGFRDLLLYIKKYYGNPPIYITENGVDEKNNKSLPLKEALKDDTRIYYYRTHLLSMLSAIKEGANVKGYFAWSLLDNFEWANGYKYSTVYPN
;
A
#
# COMPACT_ATOMS: atom_id res chain seq x y z
N MET A 1 0.96 -23.28 -12.73
CA MET A 1 0.58 -22.11 -11.89
C MET A 1 0.58 -20.87 -12.78
N GLN A 2 -0.34 -19.94 -12.57
CA GLN A 2 -0.39 -18.67 -13.33
C GLN A 2 0.53 -17.65 -12.64
N PRO A 3 1.55 -17.09 -13.31
CA PRO A 3 2.39 -16.05 -12.69
C PRO A 3 1.65 -14.71 -12.63
N TYR A 4 1.76 -14.06 -11.47
CA TYR A 4 1.46 -12.65 -11.24
C TYR A 4 2.78 -11.98 -10.91
N VAL A 5 3.25 -11.09 -11.79
CA VAL A 5 4.59 -10.50 -11.68
C VAL A 5 4.47 -9.04 -11.29
N THR A 6 5.06 -8.69 -10.15
CA THR A 6 5.28 -7.31 -9.72
C THR A 6 6.57 -6.81 -10.37
N LEU A 7 6.48 -5.71 -11.11
CA LEU A 7 7.60 -5.09 -11.80
C LEU A 7 8.51 -4.34 -10.82
N PHE A 8 7.92 -3.64 -9.84
CA PHE A 8 8.66 -2.90 -8.83
C PHE A 8 8.12 -3.19 -7.43
N HIS A 9 9.03 -3.65 -6.57
CA HIS A 9 8.77 -3.96 -5.17
C HIS A 9 9.83 -3.29 -4.28
N TRP A 10 9.89 -1.96 -4.37
CA TRP A 10 10.76 -1.08 -3.57
C TRP A 10 12.26 -1.27 -3.86
N ASP A 11 12.57 -1.74 -5.06
CA ASP A 11 13.87 -2.20 -5.50
C ASP A 11 14.51 -1.25 -6.52
N THR A 12 14.44 0.06 -6.24
CA THR A 12 15.03 1.09 -7.11
C THR A 12 16.52 0.81 -7.30
N PRO A 13 17.04 0.77 -8.55
CA PRO A 13 18.47 0.64 -8.77
C PRO A 13 19.24 1.79 -8.12
N GLN A 14 20.23 1.47 -7.29
CA GLN A 14 21.05 2.47 -6.57
C GLN A 14 21.67 3.51 -7.51
N ALA A 15 22.05 3.11 -8.73
CA ALA A 15 22.59 4.02 -9.73
C ALA A 15 21.62 5.16 -10.12
N LEU A 16 20.30 4.94 -10.06
CA LEU A 16 19.29 5.97 -10.33
C LEU A 16 19.06 6.86 -9.11
N GLU A 17 19.12 6.29 -7.89
CA GLU A 17 19.16 7.06 -6.65
C GLU A 17 20.37 8.00 -6.60
N ASP A 18 21.57 7.50 -6.93
CA ASP A 18 22.79 8.31 -6.93
C ASP A 18 22.78 9.39 -8.03
N LYS A 19 22.18 9.08 -9.19
CA LYS A 19 22.19 9.97 -10.36
C LYS A 19 21.21 11.15 -10.21
N TYR A 20 20.03 10.91 -9.64
CA TYR A 20 18.98 11.93 -9.58
C TYR A 20 17.98 11.74 -8.42
N GLU A 21 18.33 10.99 -7.37
CA GLU A 21 17.48 10.69 -6.22
C GLU A 21 16.20 9.90 -6.58
N GLY A 22 16.33 9.01 -7.58
CA GLY A 22 15.30 8.02 -7.92
C GLY A 22 13.93 8.67 -8.14
N PHE A 23 12.95 8.29 -7.31
CA PHE A 23 11.56 8.76 -7.46
C PHE A 23 11.33 10.22 -7.09
N LEU A 24 12.32 10.94 -6.55
CA LEU A 24 12.23 12.39 -6.40
C LEU A 24 12.36 13.14 -7.73
N SER A 25 12.94 12.51 -8.75
CA SER A 25 13.10 13.09 -10.08
C SER A 25 12.02 12.59 -11.05
N PRO A 26 11.48 13.46 -11.93
CA PRO A 26 10.56 13.04 -12.98
C PRO A 26 11.21 12.08 -13.98
N ASN A 27 12.56 12.05 -14.07
CA ASN A 27 13.30 11.18 -14.98
C ASN A 27 13.01 9.69 -14.74
N ILE A 28 12.68 9.30 -13.49
CA ILE A 28 12.35 7.92 -13.12
C ILE A 28 11.19 7.35 -13.95
N THR A 29 10.28 8.21 -14.42
CA THR A 29 9.10 7.82 -15.19
C THR A 29 9.50 7.10 -16.48
N ASN A 30 10.51 7.64 -17.19
CA ASN A 30 10.98 7.04 -18.42
C ASN A 30 11.85 5.82 -18.16
N ASP A 31 12.77 5.89 -17.19
CA ASP A 31 13.65 4.76 -16.86
C ASP A 31 12.84 3.54 -16.38
N TYR A 32 11.79 3.75 -15.57
CA TYR A 32 10.87 2.69 -15.15
C TYR A 32 10.07 2.12 -16.32
N LYS A 33 9.56 2.98 -17.21
CA LYS A 33 8.81 2.55 -18.41
C LYS A 33 9.69 1.70 -19.33
N ASP A 34 10.95 2.08 -19.53
CA ASP A 34 11.90 1.35 -20.38
C ASP A 34 12.27 0.01 -19.75
N TYR A 35 12.47 -0.04 -18.43
CA TYR A 35 12.62 -1.30 -17.68
C TYR A 35 11.39 -2.21 -17.84
N ALA A 36 10.18 -1.69 -17.62
CA ALA A 36 8.95 -2.45 -17.78
C ALA A 36 8.79 -2.97 -19.23
N GLU A 37 9.20 -2.19 -20.23
CA GLU A 37 9.19 -2.63 -21.62
C GLU A 37 10.08 -3.86 -21.85
N VAL A 38 11.27 -3.89 -21.25
CA VAL A 38 12.15 -5.07 -21.30
C VAL A 38 11.41 -6.28 -20.71
N CYS A 39 10.79 -6.15 -19.52
CA CYS A 39 10.03 -7.24 -18.92
C CYS A 39 8.88 -7.73 -19.82
N PHE A 40 8.16 -6.82 -20.47
CA PHE A 40 7.07 -7.20 -21.39
C PHE A 40 7.60 -7.94 -22.62
N LYS A 41 8.72 -7.51 -23.21
CA LYS A 41 9.34 -8.17 -24.36
C LYS A 41 9.82 -9.58 -24.01
N GLU A 42 10.51 -9.72 -22.87
CA GLU A 42 11.18 -10.97 -22.50
C GLU A 42 10.25 -12.02 -21.89
N PHE A 43 9.21 -11.60 -21.17
CA PHE A 43 8.37 -12.52 -20.39
C PHE A 43 6.89 -12.48 -20.71
N GLY A 44 6.42 -11.49 -21.49
CA GLY A 44 4.99 -11.31 -21.77
C GLY A 44 4.37 -12.39 -22.68
N ASP A 45 5.19 -13.24 -23.30
CA ASP A 45 4.74 -14.45 -23.97
C ASP A 45 4.02 -15.41 -23.00
N ARG A 46 4.48 -15.47 -21.73
CA ARG A 46 3.96 -16.36 -20.67
C ARG A 46 3.27 -15.61 -19.52
N VAL A 47 3.77 -14.44 -19.14
CA VAL A 47 3.20 -13.63 -18.06
C VAL A 47 1.97 -12.90 -18.57
N LYS A 48 0.80 -13.18 -17.97
CA LYS A 48 -0.48 -12.58 -18.35
C LYS A 48 -1.06 -11.63 -17.29
N ARG A 49 -0.36 -11.46 -16.17
CA ARG A 49 -0.81 -10.64 -15.04
C ARG A 49 0.38 -9.83 -14.53
N TRP A 50 0.34 -8.53 -14.81
CA TRP A 50 1.38 -7.58 -14.45
C TRP A 50 0.89 -6.66 -13.35
N ILE A 51 1.69 -6.52 -12.31
CA ILE A 51 1.53 -5.51 -11.25
C ILE A 51 2.68 -4.52 -11.45
N THR A 52 2.36 -3.25 -11.59
CA THR A 52 3.37 -2.20 -11.77
C THR A 52 4.13 -1.95 -10.48
N PHE A 53 3.46 -1.40 -9.48
CA PHE A 53 4.02 -1.09 -8.17
C PHE A 53 3.36 -1.94 -7.09
N ASN A 54 4.19 -2.45 -6.16
CA ASN A 54 3.71 -2.91 -4.86
C ASN A 54 3.66 -1.74 -3.87
N GLU A 55 2.50 -1.53 -3.25
CA GLU A 55 2.31 -0.61 -2.12
C GLU A 55 3.03 0.75 -2.27
N PRO A 56 2.68 1.54 -3.29
CA PRO A 56 3.36 2.82 -3.52
C PRO A 56 3.18 3.78 -2.33
N TRP A 57 2.12 3.59 -1.52
CA TRP A 57 1.91 4.25 -0.24
C TRP A 57 3.01 3.95 0.77
N THR A 58 3.33 2.67 0.99
CA THR A 58 4.34 2.25 1.97
C THR A 58 5.71 2.75 1.53
N PHE A 59 6.04 2.63 0.25
CA PHE A 59 7.29 3.15 -0.31
C PHE A 59 7.44 4.66 -0.07
N SER A 60 6.40 5.45 -0.40
CA SER A 60 6.43 6.90 -0.26
C SER A 60 6.51 7.35 1.21
N SER A 61 5.68 6.77 2.07
CA SER A 61 5.60 7.18 3.48
C SER A 61 6.79 6.66 4.29
N SER A 62 7.16 5.39 4.15
CA SER A 62 8.23 4.79 4.95
C SER A 62 9.62 5.21 4.46
N GLY A 63 9.79 5.40 3.14
CA GLY A 63 11.07 5.76 2.54
C GLY A 63 11.41 7.25 2.58
N TYR A 64 10.39 8.13 2.58
CA TYR A 64 10.57 9.58 2.40
C TYR A 64 9.87 10.46 3.45
N ALA A 65 9.13 9.88 4.40
CA ALA A 65 8.58 10.61 5.55
C ALA A 65 9.12 10.08 6.88
N VAL A 66 8.99 8.78 7.10
CA VAL A 66 9.40 8.13 8.35
C VAL A 66 10.91 7.85 8.34
N GLY A 67 11.49 7.57 7.17
CA GLY A 67 12.90 7.21 7.00
C GLY A 67 13.23 5.79 7.47
N PHE A 68 12.23 4.92 7.57
CA PHE A 68 12.38 3.53 8.04
C PHE A 68 12.74 2.56 6.90
N ALA A 69 12.27 2.82 5.69
CA ALA A 69 12.58 2.04 4.50
C ALA A 69 13.60 2.78 3.62
N ALA A 70 14.29 2.07 2.72
CA ALA A 70 15.14 2.70 1.72
C ALA A 70 14.35 3.72 0.87
N PRO A 71 14.93 4.86 0.49
CA PRO A 71 16.33 5.27 0.71
C PRO A 71 16.62 5.86 2.10
N GLY A 72 15.65 5.90 3.01
CA GLY A 72 15.87 6.34 4.39
C GLY A 72 15.92 7.86 4.52
N ARG A 73 15.05 8.57 3.80
CA ARG A 73 14.96 10.03 3.81
C ARG A 73 13.82 10.49 4.71
N CYS A 74 14.09 11.54 5.47
CA CYS A 74 13.11 12.19 6.34
C CYS A 74 13.64 13.53 6.85
N SER A 75 12.75 14.39 7.34
CA SER A 75 13.18 15.60 8.04
C SER A 75 13.99 15.25 9.30
N PRO A 76 14.96 16.07 9.72
CA PRO A 76 15.84 15.76 10.86
C PRO A 76 15.12 15.54 12.20
N TRP A 77 13.91 16.07 12.35
CA TRP A 77 13.07 15.95 13.54
C TRP A 77 12.03 14.84 13.47
N ASP A 78 11.89 14.16 12.32
CA ASP A 78 10.95 13.05 12.16
C ASP A 78 11.51 11.76 12.79
N PHE A 79 10.73 10.69 12.75
CA PHE A 79 11.02 9.42 13.43
C PHE A 79 12.42 8.87 13.14
N GLY A 80 12.81 8.79 11.86
CA GLY A 80 14.10 8.26 11.43
C GLY A 80 15.29 9.17 11.71
N ARG A 81 15.08 10.44 12.06
CA ARG A 81 16.13 11.45 12.31
C ARG A 81 17.19 11.51 11.22
N CYS A 82 16.74 11.51 9.97
CA CYS A 82 17.58 11.37 8.80
C CYS A 82 18.43 12.63 8.58
N SER A 83 19.60 12.44 7.95
CA SER A 83 20.51 13.53 7.61
C SER A 83 20.04 14.37 6.42
N ALA A 84 19.09 13.86 5.63
CA ALA A 84 18.53 14.51 4.46
C ALA A 84 17.07 14.11 4.26
N GLY A 85 16.30 15.01 3.66
CA GLY A 85 14.90 14.80 3.33
C GLY A 85 13.98 15.93 3.77
N ASP A 86 12.76 15.91 3.25
CA ASP A 86 11.64 16.76 3.70
C ASP A 86 10.38 15.90 3.78
N SER A 87 10.08 15.42 4.99
CA SER A 87 8.92 14.56 5.28
C SER A 87 7.57 15.20 4.93
N GLY A 88 7.53 16.52 4.76
CA GLY A 88 6.34 17.26 4.36
C GLY A 88 6.17 17.39 2.84
N ARG A 89 7.18 17.09 2.03
CA ARG A 89 7.13 17.29 0.56
C ARG A 89 7.51 16.06 -0.24
N GLU A 90 8.62 15.41 0.12
CA GLU A 90 9.19 14.30 -0.63
C GLU A 90 8.21 13.13 -0.86
N PRO A 91 7.43 12.67 0.14
CA PRO A 91 6.45 11.61 -0.07
C PRO A 91 5.43 11.94 -1.16
N TYR A 92 5.03 13.21 -1.27
CA TYR A 92 4.07 13.67 -2.26
C TYR A 92 4.65 13.75 -3.67
N ILE A 93 5.92 14.13 -3.79
CA ILE A 93 6.65 14.12 -5.06
C ILE A 93 6.83 12.67 -5.55
N VAL A 94 7.29 11.79 -4.66
CA VAL A 94 7.51 10.36 -4.96
C VAL A 94 6.21 9.67 -5.37
N ALA A 95 5.13 9.85 -4.62
CA ALA A 95 3.83 9.29 -4.98
C ALA A 95 3.30 9.82 -6.33
N HIS A 96 3.55 11.11 -6.64
CA HIS A 96 3.16 11.69 -7.93
C HIS A 96 3.93 11.06 -9.09
N HIS A 97 5.25 10.90 -8.98
CA HIS A 97 6.05 10.24 -10.01
C HIS A 97 5.71 8.75 -10.14
N GLN A 98 5.42 8.05 -9.05
CA GLN A 98 4.93 6.66 -9.12
C GLN A 98 3.61 6.54 -9.91
N LEU A 99 2.65 7.47 -9.70
CA LEU A 99 1.40 7.49 -10.48
C LEU A 99 1.64 7.73 -11.97
N LEU A 100 2.56 8.63 -12.33
CA LEU A 100 2.89 8.90 -13.73
C LEU A 100 3.64 7.73 -14.38
N ALA A 101 4.63 7.17 -13.69
CA ALA A 101 5.37 5.98 -14.13
C ALA A 101 4.45 4.77 -14.33
N HIS A 102 3.51 4.57 -13.41
CA HIS A 102 2.46 3.56 -13.52
C HIS A 102 1.62 3.78 -14.78
N ALA A 103 1.09 4.98 -14.97
CA ALA A 103 0.15 5.27 -16.05
C ALA A 103 0.81 5.23 -17.44
N GLU A 104 2.05 5.74 -17.58
CA GLU A 104 2.83 5.60 -18.81
C GLU A 104 3.13 4.14 -19.15
N THR A 105 3.46 3.32 -18.14
CA THR A 105 3.74 1.89 -18.33
C THR A 105 2.49 1.12 -18.74
N VAL A 106 1.34 1.46 -18.16
CA VAL A 106 0.05 0.87 -18.56
C VAL A 106 -0.31 1.28 -19.99
N ARG A 107 -0.12 2.55 -20.34
CA ARG A 107 -0.34 3.04 -21.71
C ARG A 107 0.53 2.29 -22.71
N LEU A 108 1.84 2.17 -22.43
CA LEU A 108 2.77 1.37 -23.23
C LEU A 108 2.29 -0.09 -23.39
N TYR A 109 1.92 -0.74 -22.29
CA TYR A 109 1.46 -2.13 -22.31
C TYR A 109 0.21 -2.28 -23.19
N ARG A 110 -0.79 -1.41 -23.00
CA ARG A 110 -2.05 -1.42 -23.77
C ARG A 110 -1.83 -1.21 -25.27
N GLU A 111 -1.01 -0.22 -25.62
CA GLU A 111 -0.77 0.15 -27.02
C GLU A 111 0.05 -0.89 -27.78
N LYS A 112 1.08 -1.46 -27.14
CA LYS A 112 2.08 -2.29 -27.84
C LYS A 112 1.98 -3.79 -27.57
N TYR A 113 1.58 -4.19 -26.36
CA TYR A 113 1.74 -5.57 -25.89
C TYR A 113 0.42 -6.27 -25.59
N GLN A 114 -0.60 -5.57 -25.09
CA GLN A 114 -1.82 -6.20 -24.57
C GLN A 114 -2.56 -7.00 -25.64
N ARG A 115 -2.69 -6.46 -26.87
CA ARG A 115 -3.36 -7.16 -27.96
C ARG A 115 -2.64 -8.46 -28.36
N VAL A 116 -1.31 -8.45 -28.38
CA VAL A 116 -0.50 -9.60 -28.84
C VAL A 116 -0.24 -10.61 -27.72
N GLN A 117 -0.11 -10.15 -26.48
CA GLN A 117 0.18 -11.00 -25.32
C GLN A 117 -1.08 -11.46 -24.58
N GLY A 118 -2.21 -10.74 -24.70
CA GLY A 118 -3.47 -11.10 -24.05
C GLY A 118 -3.46 -11.04 -22.52
N GLY A 119 -2.49 -10.33 -21.92
CA GLY A 119 -2.43 -10.14 -20.47
C GLY A 119 -3.15 -8.89 -19.97
N THR A 120 -3.23 -8.74 -18.66
CA THR A 120 -3.79 -7.57 -17.98
C THR A 120 -2.76 -6.93 -17.07
N ILE A 121 -2.89 -5.64 -16.83
CA ILE A 121 -1.99 -4.86 -15.99
C ILE A 121 -2.73 -4.10 -14.89
N GLY A 122 -2.13 -4.01 -13.72
CA GLY A 122 -2.69 -3.33 -12.56
C GLY A 122 -1.63 -2.74 -11.64
N ILE A 123 -2.08 -2.34 -10.46
CA ILE A 123 -1.23 -1.81 -9.38
C ILE A 123 -1.73 -2.37 -8.06
N THR A 124 -0.81 -2.65 -7.13
CA THR A 124 -1.16 -3.15 -5.81
C THR A 124 -1.18 -2.01 -4.81
N GLN A 125 -2.31 -1.84 -4.14
CA GLN A 125 -2.51 -0.87 -3.07
C GLN A 125 -2.53 -1.60 -1.73
N ILE A 126 -1.92 -0.99 -0.71
CA ILE A 126 -2.14 -1.39 0.68
C ILE A 126 -3.18 -0.47 1.30
N SER A 127 -4.03 -1.05 2.14
CA SER A 127 -4.85 -0.25 3.04
C SER A 127 -5.14 -1.01 4.32
N HIS A 128 -5.06 -0.29 5.43
CA HIS A 128 -5.77 -0.67 6.64
C HIS A 128 -7.26 -0.34 6.49
N TRP A 129 -8.08 -0.89 7.36
CA TRP A 129 -9.40 -0.30 7.62
C TRP A 129 -9.34 0.64 8.82
N PHE A 130 -10.24 1.61 8.86
CA PHE A 130 -10.28 2.63 9.89
C PHE A 130 -11.68 2.72 10.50
N LEU A 131 -11.76 2.37 11.78
CA LEU A 131 -12.98 2.57 12.57
C LEU A 131 -12.90 3.91 13.32
N PRO A 132 -14.02 4.63 13.50
CA PRO A 132 -14.02 5.75 14.42
C PRO A 132 -13.72 5.26 15.85
N TYR A 133 -12.90 5.98 16.61
CA TYR A 133 -12.51 5.61 17.97
C TYR A 133 -13.75 5.43 18.88
N ASN A 134 -14.72 6.35 18.79
CA ASN A 134 -16.06 6.23 19.35
C ASN A 134 -17.09 6.87 18.42
N ARG A 135 -18.39 6.68 18.72
CA ARG A 135 -19.49 7.29 17.95
C ARG A 135 -19.48 8.81 18.13
N SER A 136 -18.85 9.51 17.19
CA SER A 136 -18.90 10.96 17.08
C SER A 136 -18.52 11.41 15.67
N ILE A 137 -19.09 12.54 15.24
CA ILE A 137 -18.88 13.10 13.90
C ILE A 137 -17.39 13.40 13.64
N THR A 138 -16.65 13.82 14.67
CA THR A 138 -15.22 14.14 14.56
C THR A 138 -14.36 12.90 14.37
N ASN A 139 -14.67 11.78 15.04
CA ASN A 139 -14.01 10.50 14.82
C ASN A 139 -14.36 9.90 13.46
N ASP A 140 -15.62 10.01 13.02
CA ASP A 140 -16.03 9.58 11.68
C ASP A 140 -15.32 10.38 10.58
N ALA A 141 -15.07 11.67 10.81
CA ALA A 141 -14.29 12.50 9.90
C ALA A 141 -12.80 12.12 9.92
N ALA A 142 -12.24 11.77 11.09
CA ALA A 142 -10.85 11.29 11.20
C ALA A 142 -10.65 9.95 10.48
N ALA A 143 -11.57 8.99 10.64
CA ALA A 143 -11.52 7.71 9.91
C ALA A 143 -11.61 7.91 8.38
N ARG A 144 -12.46 8.84 7.92
CA ARG A 144 -12.53 9.22 6.50
C ARG A 144 -11.24 9.85 5.98
N ARG A 145 -10.59 10.72 6.75
CA ARG A 145 -9.28 11.27 6.35
C ARG A 145 -8.19 10.20 6.36
N ALA A 146 -8.21 9.26 7.29
CA ALA A 146 -7.25 8.16 7.32
C ALA A 146 -7.33 7.29 6.06
N ILE A 147 -8.55 6.92 5.62
CA ILE A 147 -8.72 6.16 4.38
C ILE A 147 -8.34 6.99 3.14
N ASP A 148 -8.66 8.29 3.11
CA ASP A 148 -8.27 9.19 2.01
C ASP A 148 -6.74 9.28 1.87
N PHE A 149 -6.01 9.43 2.97
CA PHE A 149 -4.55 9.58 2.95
C PHE A 149 -3.81 8.26 2.71
N MET A 150 -4.41 7.11 3.02
CA MET A 150 -3.79 5.80 2.76
C MET A 150 -4.19 5.24 1.40
N PHE A 151 -5.47 4.91 1.24
CA PHE A 151 -5.98 4.25 0.04
C PHE A 151 -6.38 5.26 -1.05
N GLY A 152 -7.08 6.31 -0.65
CA GLY A 152 -7.57 7.35 -1.56
C GLY A 152 -6.45 8.10 -2.28
N TRP A 153 -5.27 8.21 -1.68
CA TRP A 153 -4.13 8.95 -2.24
C TRP A 153 -3.74 8.44 -3.63
N PHE A 154 -3.84 7.13 -3.87
CA PHE A 154 -3.64 6.52 -5.18
C PHE A 154 -4.94 6.19 -5.90
N MET A 155 -5.97 5.73 -5.17
CA MET A 155 -7.22 5.28 -5.79
C MET A 155 -8.10 6.40 -6.35
N ASP A 156 -8.12 7.58 -5.73
CA ASP A 156 -8.84 8.73 -6.28
C ASP A 156 -8.21 9.21 -7.60
N PRO A 157 -6.88 9.34 -7.75
CA PRO A 157 -6.26 9.58 -9.06
C PRO A 157 -6.65 8.53 -10.10
N LEU A 158 -6.56 7.24 -9.77
CA LEU A 158 -6.86 6.14 -10.71
C LEU A 158 -8.33 6.12 -11.17
N ILE A 159 -9.28 6.51 -10.32
CA ILE A 159 -10.71 6.43 -10.63
C ILE A 159 -11.31 7.77 -11.05
N LYS A 160 -10.91 8.85 -10.38
CA LYS A 160 -11.47 10.20 -10.51
C LYS A 160 -10.55 11.15 -11.28
N GLY A 161 -9.27 10.81 -11.44
CA GLY A 161 -8.28 11.62 -12.15
C GLY A 161 -7.67 12.76 -11.32
N ASN A 162 -7.88 12.79 -10.00
CA ASN A 162 -7.30 13.80 -9.11
C ASN A 162 -7.19 13.24 -7.68
N TYR A 163 -6.34 13.83 -6.83
CA TYR A 163 -6.18 13.44 -5.42
C TYR A 163 -7.45 13.67 -4.60
N PRO A 164 -7.63 13.01 -3.43
CA PRO A 164 -8.77 13.26 -2.55
C PRO A 164 -8.93 14.74 -2.17
N ALA A 165 -10.17 15.21 -2.04
CA ALA A 165 -10.43 16.61 -1.69
C ALA A 165 -9.87 16.99 -0.31
N SER A 166 -9.92 16.07 0.65
CA SER A 166 -9.31 16.22 1.98
C SER A 166 -7.80 16.46 1.91
N MET A 167 -7.08 15.66 1.10
CA MET A 167 -5.65 15.83 0.88
C MET A 167 -5.34 17.18 0.23
N ARG A 168 -6.05 17.57 -0.83
CA ARG A 168 -5.84 18.87 -1.48
C ARG A 168 -6.05 20.04 -0.52
N GLY A 169 -7.06 19.96 0.34
CA GLY A 169 -7.35 21.00 1.34
C GLY A 169 -6.33 21.08 2.48
N LEU A 170 -5.85 19.94 2.97
CA LEU A 170 -4.95 19.87 4.14
C LEU A 170 -3.47 20.01 3.77
N VAL A 171 -3.05 19.41 2.66
CA VAL A 171 -1.65 19.42 2.23
C VAL A 171 -1.30 20.71 1.47
N GLY A 172 -2.25 21.22 0.67
CA GLY A 172 -2.10 22.46 -0.07
C GLY A 172 -0.99 22.40 -1.12
N ASN A 173 -0.12 23.41 -1.13
CA ASN A 173 0.94 23.57 -2.13
C ASN A 173 2.06 22.52 -2.10
N ARG A 174 2.12 21.68 -1.05
CA ARG A 174 3.09 20.56 -0.98
C ARG A 174 2.63 19.35 -1.78
N LEU A 175 1.33 19.25 -2.09
CA LEU A 175 0.79 18.22 -2.95
C LEU A 175 0.94 18.66 -4.42
N PRO A 176 1.66 17.91 -5.27
CA PRO A 176 1.73 18.20 -6.69
C PRO A 176 0.33 18.30 -7.31
N LYS A 177 0.19 19.15 -8.33
CA LYS A 177 -1.06 19.26 -9.08
C LYS A 177 -1.05 18.24 -10.20
N ILE A 178 -2.12 17.46 -10.33
CA ILE A 178 -2.36 16.64 -11.51
C ILE A 178 -2.91 17.57 -12.60
N THR A 179 -2.17 17.73 -13.69
CA THR A 179 -2.63 18.49 -14.86
C THR A 179 -3.77 17.75 -15.58
N GLU A 180 -4.47 18.41 -16.49
CA GLU A 180 -5.52 17.75 -17.26
C GLU A 180 -4.98 16.58 -18.11
N GLU A 181 -3.79 16.74 -18.70
CA GLU A 181 -3.12 15.68 -19.47
C GLU A 181 -2.75 14.49 -18.59
N GLN A 182 -2.12 14.75 -17.43
CA GLN A 182 -1.81 13.71 -16.45
C GLN A 182 -3.07 13.02 -15.94
N SER A 183 -4.15 13.77 -15.73
CA SER A 183 -5.45 13.23 -15.30
C SER A 183 -6.00 12.24 -16.32
N LYS A 184 -5.97 12.59 -17.62
CA LYS A 184 -6.39 11.72 -18.72
C LYS A 184 -5.54 10.45 -18.82
N LEU A 185 -4.25 10.57 -18.54
CA LEU A 185 -3.31 9.44 -18.54
C LEU A 185 -3.55 8.48 -17.36
N ILE A 186 -3.68 9.01 -16.14
CA ILE A 186 -3.81 8.22 -14.89
C ILE A 186 -5.20 7.60 -14.76
N LYS A 187 -6.26 8.33 -15.13
CA LYS A 187 -7.63 7.87 -14.91
C LYS A 187 -7.92 6.62 -15.73
N GLY A 188 -8.25 5.53 -15.05
CA GLY A 188 -8.54 4.22 -15.66
C GLY A 188 -7.30 3.45 -16.12
N SER A 189 -6.10 3.82 -15.65
CA SER A 189 -4.84 3.13 -15.98
C SER A 189 -4.67 1.76 -15.29
N PHE A 190 -5.71 0.94 -15.21
CA PHE A 190 -5.62 -0.41 -14.66
C PHE A 190 -6.72 -1.30 -15.26
N ASP A 191 -6.45 -2.61 -15.29
CA ASP A 191 -7.44 -3.64 -15.62
C ASP A 191 -7.93 -4.37 -14.35
N PHE A 192 -7.13 -4.34 -13.29
CA PHE A 192 -7.45 -4.86 -11.96
C PHE A 192 -6.68 -4.08 -10.88
N ILE A 193 -7.12 -4.21 -9.63
CA ILE A 193 -6.44 -3.68 -8.45
C ILE A 193 -5.92 -4.85 -7.61
N GLY A 194 -4.63 -4.84 -7.29
CA GLY A 194 -4.09 -5.64 -6.20
C GLY A 194 -4.41 -4.98 -4.87
N LEU A 195 -4.83 -5.75 -3.87
CA LEU A 195 -5.11 -5.26 -2.53
C LEU A 195 -4.30 -6.04 -1.51
N ASN A 196 -3.45 -5.33 -0.78
CA ASN A 196 -2.76 -5.82 0.40
C ASN A 196 -3.52 -5.35 1.64
N TYR A 197 -3.87 -6.29 2.51
CA TYR A 197 -4.58 -6.00 3.75
C TYR A 197 -4.00 -6.82 4.90
N TYR A 198 -3.80 -6.17 6.04
CA TYR A 198 -3.22 -6.81 7.22
C TYR A 198 -4.01 -6.54 8.51
N THR A 199 -4.48 -5.31 8.70
CA THR A 199 -4.98 -4.85 10.01
C THR A 199 -6.03 -3.74 9.90
N THR A 200 -6.62 -3.40 11.05
CA THR A 200 -7.56 -2.28 11.23
C THR A 200 -7.11 -1.41 12.40
N ASN A 201 -7.28 -0.10 12.29
CA ASN A 201 -7.02 0.84 13.37
C ASN A 201 -8.28 1.62 13.75
N TYR A 202 -8.36 2.07 14.99
CA TYR A 202 -9.23 3.16 15.40
C TYR A 202 -8.62 4.50 14.98
N ALA A 203 -9.47 5.46 14.60
CA ALA A 203 -9.10 6.81 14.24
C ALA A 203 -9.81 7.84 15.12
N SER A 204 -9.05 8.82 15.61
CA SER A 204 -9.53 9.98 16.35
C SER A 204 -8.95 11.27 15.78
N PRO A 205 -9.56 12.45 15.97
CA PRO A 205 -9.01 13.69 15.45
C PRO A 205 -7.65 13.99 16.09
N LEU A 206 -6.70 14.41 15.25
CA LEU A 206 -5.42 14.98 15.68
C LEU A 206 -5.46 16.49 15.40
N PRO A 207 -5.18 17.36 16.39
CA PRO A 207 -5.09 18.80 16.15
C PRO A 207 -4.01 19.15 15.11
N PRO A 208 -4.17 20.24 14.34
CA PRO A 208 -3.15 20.69 13.39
C PRO A 208 -1.84 21.02 14.11
N SER A 209 -0.69 20.76 13.46
CA SER A 209 0.63 21.08 14.02
C SER A 209 0.97 22.59 14.04
N ASN A 210 -0.01 23.46 13.79
CA ASN A 210 0.14 24.91 13.61
C ASN A 210 1.27 25.31 12.63
N GLY A 211 1.57 24.43 11.65
CA GLY A 211 2.57 24.68 10.62
C GLY A 211 4.00 24.36 11.00
N LEU A 212 4.27 23.97 12.24
CA LEU A 212 5.58 23.45 12.67
C LEU A 212 5.70 21.97 12.27
N ASN A 213 6.92 21.56 11.89
CA ASN A 213 7.27 20.17 11.63
C ASN A 213 6.29 19.41 10.71
N LYS A 214 5.98 19.99 9.55
CA LYS A 214 5.08 19.36 8.57
C LYS A 214 5.63 18.00 8.14
N THR A 215 4.80 16.98 8.23
CA THR A 215 5.10 15.61 7.82
C THR A 215 3.85 14.93 7.31
N TYR A 216 4.00 14.09 6.29
CA TYR A 216 2.93 13.24 5.76
C TYR A 216 2.15 12.53 6.89
N SER A 217 2.87 12.02 7.90
CA SER A 217 2.31 11.23 9.01
C SER A 217 1.23 11.96 9.81
N THR A 218 1.26 13.30 9.83
CA THR A 218 0.28 14.11 10.58
C THR A 218 -0.73 14.83 9.69
N ASP A 219 -0.50 14.91 8.38
CA ASP A 219 -1.31 15.72 7.46
C ASP A 219 -2.77 15.26 7.34
N SER A 220 -3.05 13.99 7.67
CA SER A 220 -4.42 13.46 7.72
C SER A 220 -5.24 14.04 8.88
N HIS A 221 -4.60 14.71 9.84
CA HIS A 221 -5.22 15.16 11.10
C HIS A 221 -5.99 14.02 11.78
N ALA A 222 -5.46 12.80 11.73
CA ALA A 222 -6.02 11.62 12.36
C ALA A 222 -4.93 10.90 13.17
N ASN A 223 -5.23 10.64 14.44
CA ASN A 223 -4.44 9.75 15.29
C ASN A 223 -4.96 8.32 15.12
N LEU A 224 -4.06 7.37 14.91
CA LEU A 224 -4.36 5.97 14.62
C LEU A 224 -3.88 5.07 15.74
N THR A 225 -4.72 4.14 16.20
CA THR A 225 -4.37 3.19 17.25
C THR A 225 -5.10 1.87 17.10
N GLY A 226 -4.41 0.76 17.34
CA GLY A 226 -5.04 -0.56 17.44
C GLY A 226 -5.71 -0.83 18.80
N VAL A 227 -5.62 0.10 19.76
CA VAL A 227 -6.08 -0.07 21.14
C VAL A 227 -7.07 1.03 21.52
N ARG A 228 -8.19 0.64 22.14
CA ARG A 228 -9.21 1.55 22.69
C ARG A 228 -9.47 1.23 24.14
N ASN A 229 -9.28 2.22 25.02
CA ASN A 229 -9.46 2.08 26.47
C ASN A 229 -8.66 0.90 27.06
N GLY A 230 -7.42 0.71 26.60
CA GLY A 230 -6.56 -0.40 27.02
C GLY A 230 -6.87 -1.75 26.39
N VAL A 231 -7.92 -1.85 25.55
CA VAL A 231 -8.32 -3.10 24.89
C VAL A 231 -7.94 -3.07 23.40
N PRO A 232 -7.09 -4.00 22.92
CA PRO A 232 -6.81 -4.18 21.51
C PRO A 232 -8.06 -4.45 20.68
N ILE A 233 -8.08 -3.98 19.44
CA ILE A 233 -9.18 -4.19 18.48
C ILE A 233 -9.36 -5.67 18.11
N GLY A 234 -8.29 -6.46 18.23
CA GLY A 234 -8.24 -7.89 18.02
C GLY A 234 -6.93 -8.47 18.55
N PRO A 235 -6.72 -9.80 18.44
CA PRO A 235 -5.44 -10.43 18.77
C PRO A 235 -4.29 -9.75 18.03
N GLN A 236 -3.16 -9.55 18.71
CA GLN A 236 -1.98 -8.93 18.10
C GLN A 236 -1.07 -10.01 17.48
N GLY A 237 -0.53 -9.74 16.30
CA GLY A 237 0.52 -10.57 15.69
C GLY A 237 1.86 -10.41 16.38
N GLY A 238 2.93 -10.87 15.74
CA GLY A 238 4.30 -10.68 16.20
C GLY A 238 4.68 -9.19 16.24
N SER A 239 4.29 -8.48 15.19
CA SER A 239 4.52 -7.05 15.01
C SER A 239 3.54 -6.20 15.80
N SER A 240 4.04 -5.14 16.43
CA SER A 240 3.25 -4.26 17.31
C SER A 240 2.12 -3.50 16.59
N TRP A 241 2.21 -3.36 15.26
CA TRP A 241 1.24 -2.65 14.43
C TRP A 241 0.12 -3.55 13.88
N LEU A 242 0.29 -4.88 13.92
CA LEU A 242 -0.61 -5.84 13.28
C LEU A 242 -1.60 -6.40 14.30
N TYR A 243 -2.87 -6.09 14.12
CA TYR A 243 -3.98 -6.63 14.90
C TYR A 243 -4.93 -7.39 13.97
N ILE A 244 -5.25 -8.62 14.34
CA ILE A 244 -6.09 -9.53 13.56
C ILE A 244 -7.55 -9.05 13.65
N TYR A 245 -8.03 -8.40 12.59
CA TYR A 245 -9.40 -7.85 12.54
C TYR A 245 -10.10 -8.14 11.19
N PRO A 246 -10.58 -9.38 10.97
CA PRO A 246 -11.11 -9.82 9.68
C PRO A 246 -12.37 -9.05 9.24
N GLN A 247 -13.12 -8.44 10.15
CA GLN A 247 -14.28 -7.61 9.78
C GLN A 247 -13.85 -6.36 8.99
N GLY A 248 -12.71 -5.76 9.32
CA GLY A 248 -12.20 -4.59 8.58
C GLY A 248 -11.81 -4.94 7.15
N PHE A 249 -11.35 -6.16 6.91
CA PHE A 249 -11.09 -6.66 5.56
C PHE A 249 -12.36 -6.68 4.71
N ARG A 250 -13.44 -7.24 5.26
CA ARG A 250 -14.76 -7.25 4.62
C ARG A 250 -15.26 -5.84 4.34
N ASP A 251 -15.15 -4.95 5.33
CA ASP A 251 -15.67 -3.58 5.24
C ASP A 251 -14.89 -2.77 4.18
N LEU A 252 -13.56 -2.95 4.10
CA LEU A 252 -12.74 -2.33 3.06
C LEU A 252 -13.15 -2.81 1.66
N LEU A 253 -13.38 -4.11 1.45
CA LEU A 253 -13.84 -4.64 0.16
C LEU A 253 -15.20 -4.05 -0.26
N LEU A 254 -16.13 -3.93 0.69
CA LEU A 254 -17.43 -3.31 0.44
C LEU A 254 -17.34 -1.79 0.23
N TYR A 255 -16.39 -1.13 0.90
CA TYR A 255 -16.07 0.27 0.66
C TYR A 255 -15.56 0.48 -0.77
N ILE A 256 -14.62 -0.37 -1.24
CA ILE A 256 -14.11 -0.31 -2.62
C ILE A 256 -15.23 -0.52 -3.63
N LYS A 257 -16.08 -1.52 -3.40
CA LYS A 257 -17.29 -1.75 -4.22
C LYS A 257 -18.16 -0.50 -4.31
N LYS A 258 -18.45 0.13 -3.18
CA LYS A 258 -19.39 1.25 -3.09
C LYS A 258 -18.83 2.56 -3.66
N TYR A 259 -17.56 2.86 -3.43
CA TYR A 259 -16.99 4.20 -3.70
C TYR A 259 -16.05 4.24 -4.90
N TYR A 260 -15.56 3.10 -5.38
CA TYR A 260 -14.59 3.02 -6.47
C TYR A 260 -15.08 2.20 -7.67
N GLY A 261 -16.38 1.93 -7.76
CA GLY A 261 -16.99 1.31 -8.94
C GLY A 261 -16.81 -0.20 -9.05
N ASN A 262 -16.44 -0.87 -7.95
CA ASN A 262 -16.30 -2.34 -7.86
C ASN A 262 -15.35 -2.96 -8.90
N PRO A 263 -14.11 -2.44 -9.03
CA PRO A 263 -13.13 -2.99 -9.98
C PRO A 263 -12.80 -4.45 -9.65
N PRO A 264 -12.27 -5.23 -10.61
CA PRO A 264 -11.72 -6.54 -10.30
C PRO A 264 -10.57 -6.41 -9.28
N ILE A 265 -10.71 -7.10 -8.14
CA ILE A 265 -9.72 -7.08 -7.06
C ILE A 265 -9.05 -8.45 -6.95
N TYR A 266 -7.73 -8.47 -6.83
CA TYR A 266 -6.97 -9.63 -6.35
C TYR A 266 -6.39 -9.28 -5.00
N ILE A 267 -6.59 -10.14 -3.99
CA ILE A 267 -5.89 -9.98 -2.72
C ILE A 267 -4.47 -10.45 -2.96
N THR A 268 -3.55 -9.50 -3.05
CA THR A 268 -2.17 -9.75 -3.46
C THR A 268 -1.25 -10.07 -2.29
N GLU A 269 -1.62 -9.59 -1.10
CA GLU A 269 -1.02 -9.98 0.16
C GLU A 269 -2.06 -9.94 1.29
N ASN A 270 -2.00 -10.94 2.15
CA ASN A 270 -2.70 -10.99 3.42
C ASN A 270 -1.97 -12.00 4.29
N GLY A 271 -1.67 -11.66 5.54
CA GLY A 271 -0.82 -12.51 6.39
C GLY A 271 -0.72 -12.02 7.82
N VAL A 272 -0.12 -12.85 8.66
CA VAL A 272 0.25 -12.49 10.03
C VAL A 272 1.64 -13.00 10.32
N ASP A 273 2.41 -12.18 11.01
CA ASP A 273 3.73 -12.53 11.48
C ASP A 273 3.68 -13.06 12.91
N GLU A 274 4.68 -13.84 13.28
CA GLU A 274 4.89 -14.30 14.66
C GLU A 274 6.31 -13.92 15.10
N LYS A 275 6.48 -13.68 16.40
CA LYS A 275 7.83 -13.41 16.92
C LYS A 275 8.68 -14.64 16.74
N ASN A 276 9.85 -14.46 16.13
CA ASN A 276 10.73 -15.58 15.97
C ASN A 276 11.30 -16.02 17.33
N ASN A 277 11.29 -17.33 17.62
CA ASN A 277 11.85 -17.89 18.84
C ASN A 277 12.72 -19.11 18.52
N LYS A 278 14.00 -18.83 18.33
CA LYS A 278 15.08 -19.80 18.05
C LYS A 278 15.24 -20.95 19.05
N SER A 279 14.58 -20.84 20.21
CA SER A 279 14.62 -21.88 21.25
C SER A 279 13.47 -22.88 21.12
N LEU A 280 12.47 -22.63 20.26
CA LEU A 280 11.38 -23.56 20.01
C LEU A 280 11.89 -24.75 19.18
N PRO A 281 11.60 -25.99 19.57
CA PRO A 281 11.82 -27.14 18.70
C PRO A 281 11.05 -26.98 17.39
N LEU A 282 11.63 -27.38 16.26
CA LEU A 282 10.99 -27.27 14.93
C LEU A 282 9.56 -27.84 14.90
N LYS A 283 9.32 -28.98 15.57
CA LYS A 283 8.00 -29.60 15.64
C LYS A 283 6.94 -28.71 16.32
N GLU A 284 7.36 -27.81 17.19
CA GLU A 284 6.50 -26.81 17.84
C GLU A 284 6.39 -25.54 17.00
N ALA A 285 7.50 -25.08 16.40
CA ALA A 285 7.51 -23.98 15.44
C ALA A 285 6.55 -24.19 14.25
N LEU A 286 6.42 -25.43 13.78
CA LEU A 286 5.50 -25.80 12.70
C LEU A 286 4.00 -25.79 13.12
N LYS A 287 3.69 -25.63 14.42
CA LYS A 287 2.31 -25.57 14.93
C LYS A 287 1.82 -24.14 14.92
N ASP A 288 1.32 -23.74 13.77
CA ASP A 288 0.96 -22.36 13.48
C ASP A 288 -0.56 -22.15 13.49
N ASP A 289 -1.14 -22.33 14.67
CA ASP A 289 -2.58 -22.18 14.87
C ASP A 289 -3.04 -20.71 14.67
N THR A 290 -2.14 -19.75 14.94
CA THR A 290 -2.43 -18.31 14.80
C THR A 290 -2.62 -17.92 13.35
N ARG A 291 -1.72 -18.33 12.44
CA ARG A 291 -1.85 -18.04 11.00
C ARG A 291 -2.98 -18.84 10.37
N ILE A 292 -3.23 -20.08 10.80
CA ILE A 292 -4.41 -20.85 10.38
C ILE A 292 -5.69 -20.11 10.76
N TYR A 293 -5.80 -19.63 12.01
CA TYR A 293 -6.94 -18.83 12.46
C TYR A 293 -7.08 -17.53 11.65
N TYR A 294 -5.97 -16.82 11.43
CA TYR A 294 -5.93 -15.59 10.64
C TYR A 294 -6.50 -15.82 9.23
N TYR A 295 -5.95 -16.77 8.47
CA TYR A 295 -6.39 -17.03 7.11
C TYR A 295 -7.83 -17.52 7.06
N ARG A 296 -8.22 -18.44 7.95
CA ARG A 296 -9.59 -18.94 8.00
C ARG A 296 -10.59 -17.80 8.18
N THR A 297 -10.34 -16.91 9.14
CA THR A 297 -11.26 -15.81 9.44
C THR A 297 -11.28 -14.74 8.35
N HIS A 298 -10.13 -14.40 7.75
CA HIS A 298 -10.06 -13.45 6.64
C HIS A 298 -10.71 -13.98 5.36
N LEU A 299 -10.54 -15.27 5.04
CA LEU A 299 -11.20 -15.92 3.90
C LEU A 299 -12.73 -15.96 4.09
N LEU A 300 -13.23 -16.20 5.30
CA LEU A 300 -14.66 -16.13 5.60
C LEU A 300 -15.21 -14.71 5.44
N SER A 301 -14.49 -13.69 5.91
CA SER A 301 -14.84 -12.28 5.72
C SER A 301 -14.85 -11.87 4.25
N MET A 302 -13.84 -12.31 3.47
CA MET A 302 -13.78 -12.10 2.03
C MET A 302 -14.96 -12.76 1.33
N LEU A 303 -15.30 -14.01 1.69
CA LEU A 303 -16.46 -14.71 1.15
C LEU A 303 -17.77 -13.97 1.45
N SER A 304 -17.91 -13.38 2.65
CA SER A 304 -19.06 -12.52 2.96
C SER A 304 -19.12 -11.29 2.05
N ALA A 305 -17.99 -10.60 1.83
CA ALA A 305 -17.95 -9.45 0.92
C ALA A 305 -18.31 -9.84 -0.52
N ILE A 306 -17.82 -10.98 -1.01
CA ILE A 306 -18.14 -11.53 -2.33
C ILE A 306 -19.64 -11.82 -2.46
N LYS A 307 -20.25 -12.42 -1.42
CA LYS A 307 -21.71 -12.67 -1.39
C LYS A 307 -22.53 -11.38 -1.43
N GLU A 308 -21.97 -10.26 -0.97
CA GLU A 308 -22.56 -8.92 -1.05
C GLU A 308 -22.14 -8.13 -2.30
N GLY A 309 -21.48 -8.82 -3.24
CA GLY A 309 -21.18 -8.38 -4.59
C GLY A 309 -19.80 -7.75 -4.78
N ALA A 310 -18.88 -7.85 -3.82
CA ALA A 310 -17.50 -7.39 -4.02
C ALA A 310 -16.82 -8.24 -5.12
N ASN A 311 -16.17 -7.58 -6.08
CA ASN A 311 -15.62 -8.22 -7.27
C ASN A 311 -14.20 -8.81 -7.05
N VAL A 312 -14.06 -9.70 -6.07
CA VAL A 312 -12.78 -10.35 -5.75
C VAL A 312 -12.56 -11.57 -6.64
N LYS A 313 -11.36 -11.69 -7.20
CA LYS A 313 -10.99 -12.66 -8.24
C LYS A 313 -9.89 -13.65 -7.84
N GLY A 314 -9.19 -13.40 -6.73
CA GLY A 314 -8.15 -14.29 -6.23
C GLY A 314 -7.61 -13.84 -4.88
N TYR A 315 -6.89 -14.74 -4.23
CA TYR A 315 -6.31 -14.55 -2.92
C TYR A 315 -4.92 -15.16 -2.85
N PHE A 316 -3.91 -14.35 -2.49
CA PHE A 316 -2.52 -14.75 -2.32
C PHE A 316 -2.11 -14.50 -0.87
N ALA A 317 -1.73 -15.57 -0.18
CA ALA A 317 -1.23 -15.48 1.18
C ALA A 317 0.18 -14.86 1.18
N TRP A 318 0.39 -13.87 2.05
CA TRP A 318 1.73 -13.46 2.44
C TRP A 318 2.15 -14.30 3.64
N SER A 319 3.15 -15.17 3.54
CA SER A 319 4.09 -15.36 2.42
C SER A 319 4.22 -16.83 2.03
N LEU A 320 4.86 -17.10 0.88
CA LEU A 320 5.15 -18.47 0.46
C LEU A 320 6.15 -19.15 1.42
N LEU A 321 7.16 -18.40 1.88
CA LEU A 321 8.24 -18.85 2.77
C LEU A 321 8.61 -17.69 3.71
N ASP A 322 9.20 -18.03 4.87
CA ASP A 322 9.88 -17.03 5.70
C ASP A 322 10.89 -16.25 4.85
N ASN A 323 10.90 -14.93 5.03
CA ASN A 323 11.72 -14.06 4.20
C ASN A 323 12.27 -12.87 5.01
N PHE A 324 13.00 -12.00 4.34
CA PHE A 324 13.60 -10.81 4.92
C PHE A 324 12.52 -9.72 5.09
N GLU A 325 12.03 -9.55 6.31
CA GLU A 325 10.96 -8.59 6.66
C GLU A 325 11.52 -7.16 6.80
N TRP A 326 12.08 -6.64 5.70
CA TRP A 326 12.59 -5.27 5.57
C TRP A 326 13.52 -4.87 6.74
N ALA A 327 13.31 -3.71 7.36
CA ALA A 327 14.10 -3.25 8.48
C ALA A 327 13.97 -4.10 9.77
N ASN A 328 13.05 -5.08 9.80
CA ASN A 328 12.96 -6.07 10.88
C ASN A 328 13.88 -7.29 10.65
N GLY A 329 14.43 -7.46 9.44
CA GLY A 329 15.24 -8.62 9.09
C GLY A 329 14.49 -9.93 9.31
N TYR A 330 15.11 -10.88 10.02
CA TYR A 330 14.51 -12.19 10.33
C TYR A 330 14.00 -12.29 11.79
N LYS A 331 13.69 -11.15 12.42
CA LYS A 331 13.17 -11.11 13.81
C LYS A 331 11.75 -11.65 13.92
N TYR A 332 11.00 -11.60 12.82
CA TYR A 332 9.66 -12.14 12.71
C TYR A 332 9.68 -13.27 11.70
N SER A 333 8.80 -14.23 11.94
CA SER A 333 8.47 -15.26 10.97
C SER A 333 7.20 -14.86 10.23
N THR A 334 7.24 -15.03 8.92
CA THR A 334 6.09 -14.83 8.02
C THR A 334 5.46 -16.16 7.59
N VAL A 335 6.08 -17.30 7.94
CA VAL A 335 5.59 -18.68 7.72
C VAL A 335 5.88 -19.63 8.90
N TYR A 336 7.12 -19.80 9.37
CA TYR A 336 7.46 -20.60 10.56
C TYR A 336 8.46 -19.93 11.54
N PRO A 337 8.13 -19.78 12.84
CA PRO A 337 9.06 -19.22 13.83
C PRO A 337 10.22 -20.19 14.11
N ASN A 338 11.34 -20.04 13.39
CA ASN A 338 12.56 -20.84 13.55
C ASN A 338 13.44 -20.47 14.73
#